data_AF-A0A951GJE4-F1
#
_entry.id   AF-A0A951GJE4-F1
#
_cell.length_a   1.000
_cell.length_b   1.000
_cell.length_c   1.000
_cell.angle_alpha   90.00
_cell.angle_beta   90.00
_cell.angle_gamma   90.00
#
_symmetry.space_group_name_H-M   'P 1'
#
loop_
_entity.id
_entity.type
_entity.pdbx_description
1 polymer ?
#
loop_
_entity_poly.entity_id
_entity_poly.type
_entity_poly.pdbx_seq_one_letter_code
_entity_poly.pdbx_strand_id
1 'polypeptide(L)'
;MTSYFAQLFPERTNIRLETIKRSYPGMSRETWWVTTAWDEAGEVSRERFVVRLDPPGGCLSDSPLEDESEVYRLLHPTAVPVPRLIVHEGRAEWLLEGREFSVREWIDGEIEPACLRDGSDAATPLKIAIVKEQMEKIATIHALDWEALGFGAFLPVPSDPANCAKEEVWRHLDMLDRHAQEPLPALREIGRWLLDNPPPAPARIVLRKENNGIGEEIWRDGRIVGMCDWEGASLGDPALDVAVALNTTGKYWNDEDALAYYNEVAPHPVTEESITWYRRFWAFKAACALHSGLRNYNSGRDRRVQLLTLGCLYPVIVQTNLASAAGFGERS
;
A
#
# COMPACT_ATOMS: atom_id res chain seq x y z
N MET A 1 4.11 -24.79 -10.47
CA MET A 1 5.12 -23.76 -10.17
C MET A 1 6.53 -24.15 -10.64
N THR A 2 7.11 -25.29 -10.28
CA THR A 2 8.47 -25.65 -10.74
C THR A 2 8.66 -25.59 -12.26
N SER A 3 7.75 -26.20 -13.02
CA SER A 3 7.78 -26.14 -14.49
C SER A 3 7.65 -24.73 -15.04
N TYR A 4 6.93 -23.85 -14.34
CA TYR A 4 6.79 -22.45 -14.73
C TYR A 4 8.11 -21.68 -14.51
N PHE A 5 8.77 -21.87 -13.37
CA PHE A 5 10.10 -21.30 -13.14
C PHE A 5 11.14 -21.84 -14.14
N ALA A 6 11.02 -23.09 -14.60
CA ALA A 6 11.85 -23.62 -15.68
C ALA A 6 11.59 -22.95 -17.04
N GLN A 7 10.36 -22.51 -17.31
CA GLN A 7 10.04 -21.74 -18.50
C GLN A 7 10.50 -20.29 -18.40
N LEU A 8 10.41 -19.67 -17.22
CA LEU A 8 10.90 -18.32 -16.97
C LEU A 8 12.42 -18.20 -17.07
N PHE A 9 13.13 -19.26 -16.67
CA PHE A 9 14.58 -19.31 -16.62
C PHE A 9 15.11 -20.54 -17.36
N PRO A 10 14.96 -20.59 -18.71
CA PRO A 10 15.33 -21.76 -19.51
C PRO A 10 16.83 -22.06 -19.48
N GLU A 11 17.66 -21.10 -19.09
CA GLU A 11 19.11 -21.24 -18.90
C GLU A 11 19.49 -22.03 -17.64
N ARG A 12 18.57 -22.21 -16.67
CA ARG A 12 18.84 -22.85 -15.38
C ARG A 12 18.57 -24.35 -15.46
N THR A 13 19.63 -25.16 -15.38
CA THR A 13 19.51 -26.62 -15.46
C THR A 13 18.99 -27.23 -14.16
N ASN A 14 18.13 -28.25 -14.24
CA ASN A 14 17.56 -28.97 -13.08
C ASN A 14 16.92 -28.06 -12.01
N ILE A 15 16.23 -27.00 -12.45
CA ILE A 15 15.56 -26.08 -11.53
C ILE A 15 14.50 -26.81 -10.69
N ARG A 16 14.49 -26.49 -9.39
CA ARG A 16 13.58 -27.05 -8.39
C ARG A 16 13.20 -26.00 -7.36
N LEU A 17 12.05 -26.18 -6.72
CA LEU A 17 11.61 -25.32 -5.61
C LEU A 17 12.04 -25.96 -4.30
N GLU A 18 12.89 -25.28 -3.52
CA GLU A 18 13.34 -25.76 -2.21
C GLU A 18 12.41 -25.28 -1.08
N THR A 19 11.91 -24.05 -1.18
CA THR A 19 11.01 -23.45 -0.18
C THR A 19 9.84 -22.78 -0.86
N ILE A 20 8.63 -23.03 -0.34
CA ILE A 20 7.40 -22.31 -0.71
C ILE A 20 6.70 -21.97 0.60
N LYS A 21 6.75 -20.70 0.99
CA LYS A 21 6.18 -20.24 2.26
C LYS A 21 5.22 -19.08 2.01
N ARG A 22 3.99 -19.21 2.49
CA ARG A 22 3.04 -18.09 2.50
C ARG A 22 3.37 -17.12 3.64
N SER A 23 3.36 -15.82 3.36
CA SER A 23 3.41 -14.80 4.41
C SER A 23 2.04 -14.67 5.10
N TYR A 24 2.05 -14.22 6.35
CA TYR A 24 0.86 -14.03 7.18
C TYR A 24 0.87 -12.60 7.73
N PRO A 25 -0.28 -11.89 7.82
CA PRO A 25 -1.65 -12.36 7.59
C PRO A 25 -2.13 -12.34 6.12
N GLY A 26 -1.53 -11.50 5.25
CA GLY A 26 -1.89 -11.42 3.82
C GLY A 26 -3.37 -11.06 3.59
N MET A 27 -3.81 -9.92 4.14
CA MET A 27 -5.24 -9.55 4.20
C MET A 27 -5.86 -9.37 2.82
N SER A 28 -5.25 -8.51 2.00
CA SER A 28 -5.74 -8.18 0.67
C SER A 28 -5.35 -9.24 -0.36
N ARG A 29 -4.04 -9.47 -0.51
CA ARG A 29 -3.47 -10.44 -1.45
C ARG A 29 -2.65 -11.51 -0.76
N GLU A 30 -2.56 -12.67 -1.40
CA GLU A 30 -1.64 -13.71 -0.96
C GLU A 30 -0.23 -13.37 -1.41
N THR A 31 0.72 -13.44 -0.49
CA THR A 31 2.14 -13.25 -0.80
C THR A 31 2.90 -14.52 -0.40
N TRP A 32 3.69 -15.04 -1.31
CA TRP A 32 4.44 -16.29 -1.17
C TRP A 32 5.92 -16.04 -1.41
N TRP A 33 6.76 -16.58 -0.56
CA TRP A 33 8.20 -16.58 -0.69
C TRP A 33 8.64 -17.91 -1.27
N VAL A 34 9.31 -17.85 -2.41
CA VAL A 34 9.71 -19.02 -3.18
C VAL A 34 11.23 -19.01 -3.33
N THR A 35 11.88 -20.09 -2.92
CA THR A 35 13.31 -20.30 -3.20
C THR A 35 13.43 -21.33 -4.32
N THR A 36 14.04 -20.92 -5.43
CA THR A 36 14.48 -21.83 -6.49
C THR A 36 15.92 -22.26 -6.25
N ALA A 37 16.25 -23.48 -6.63
CA ALA A 37 17.62 -23.96 -6.73
C ALA A 37 17.83 -24.61 -8.09
N TRP A 38 19.03 -24.48 -8.65
CA TRP A 38 19.40 -25.08 -9.94
C TRP A 38 20.88 -25.48 -9.92
N ASP A 39 21.25 -26.34 -10.87
CA ASP A 39 22.63 -26.78 -11.00
C ASP A 39 23.38 -25.80 -11.92
N GLU A 40 24.52 -25.29 -11.44
CA GLU A 40 25.34 -24.31 -12.14
C GLU A 40 26.82 -24.57 -11.85
N ALA A 41 27.63 -24.79 -12.89
CA ALA A 41 29.06 -25.05 -12.78
C ALA A 41 29.46 -26.20 -11.80
N GLY A 42 28.58 -27.19 -11.59
CA GLY A 42 28.81 -28.29 -10.65
C GLY A 42 28.44 -27.99 -9.20
N GLU A 43 27.92 -26.80 -8.92
CA GLU A 43 27.37 -26.39 -7.61
C GLU A 43 25.85 -26.17 -7.69
N VAL A 44 25.24 -26.01 -6.51
CA VAL A 44 23.81 -25.68 -6.39
C VAL A 44 23.65 -24.18 -6.12
N SER A 45 23.20 -23.45 -7.13
CA SER A 45 22.83 -22.04 -7.03
C SER A 45 21.39 -21.90 -6.50
N ARG A 46 21.11 -20.76 -5.85
CA ARG A 46 19.81 -20.44 -5.24
C ARG A 46 19.40 -19.00 -5.50
N GLU A 47 18.10 -18.80 -5.67
CA GLU A 47 17.51 -17.46 -5.76
C GLU A 47 16.11 -17.46 -5.14
N ARG A 48 15.76 -16.34 -4.50
CA ARG A 48 14.48 -16.12 -3.86
C ARG A 48 13.62 -15.18 -4.69
N PHE A 49 12.32 -15.43 -4.66
CA PHE A 49 11.31 -14.65 -5.33
C PHE A 49 10.11 -14.42 -4.42
N VAL A 50 9.39 -13.34 -4.70
CA VAL A 50 8.08 -13.06 -4.13
C VAL A 50 7.03 -13.33 -5.20
N VAL A 51 6.11 -14.26 -4.94
CA VAL A 51 4.95 -14.53 -5.79
C VAL A 51 3.71 -13.92 -5.12
N ARG A 52 2.99 -13.06 -5.84
CA ARG A 52 1.80 -12.37 -5.34
C ARG A 52 0.60 -12.71 -6.22
N LEU A 53 -0.55 -12.97 -5.61
CA LEU A 53 -1.78 -13.34 -6.29
C LEU A 53 -2.99 -12.92 -5.47
N ASP A 54 -4.11 -12.69 -6.14
CA ASP A 54 -5.38 -12.43 -5.49
C ASP A 54 -5.92 -13.72 -4.81
N PRO A 55 -6.60 -13.58 -3.66
CA PRO A 55 -7.33 -14.71 -3.08
C PRO A 55 -8.51 -15.07 -4.01
N PRO A 56 -9.12 -16.26 -3.86
CA PRO A 56 -10.26 -16.67 -4.70
C PRO A 56 -11.45 -15.68 -4.69
N GLY A 57 -11.60 -14.88 -3.63
CA GLY A 57 -12.62 -13.84 -3.51
C GLY A 57 -12.28 -12.51 -4.20
N GLY A 58 -11.06 -12.36 -4.74
CA GLY A 58 -10.51 -11.10 -5.24
C GLY A 58 -9.92 -10.21 -4.14
N CYS A 59 -9.19 -9.19 -4.57
CA CYS A 59 -8.57 -8.17 -3.73
C CYS A 59 -9.58 -7.38 -2.86
N LEU A 60 -9.10 -6.81 -1.74
CA LEU A 60 -9.88 -5.89 -0.90
C LEU A 60 -10.03 -4.48 -1.49
N SER A 61 -9.05 -4.00 -2.26
CA SER A 61 -8.94 -2.60 -2.69
C SER A 61 -9.50 -2.30 -4.08
N ASP A 62 -10.27 -3.21 -4.70
CA ASP A 62 -10.80 -3.13 -6.08
C ASP A 62 -9.73 -2.87 -7.18
N SER A 63 -8.45 -2.71 -6.83
CA SER A 63 -7.35 -2.57 -7.79
C SER A 63 -7.02 -3.92 -8.42
N PRO A 64 -6.83 -4.00 -9.74
CA PRO A 64 -6.26 -5.17 -10.41
C PRO A 64 -4.81 -5.45 -9.97
N LEU A 65 -4.39 -6.72 -9.98
CA LEU A 65 -2.98 -7.07 -9.75
C LEU A 65 -2.09 -6.65 -10.93
N GLU A 66 -2.66 -6.56 -12.13
CA GLU A 66 -2.02 -5.99 -13.32
C GLU A 66 -1.55 -4.55 -13.06
N ASP A 67 -2.42 -3.69 -12.52
CA ASP A 67 -2.11 -2.31 -12.19
C ASP A 67 -0.99 -2.21 -11.14
N GLU A 68 -1.05 -3.02 -10.07
CA GLU A 68 0.04 -3.09 -9.08
C GLU A 68 1.35 -3.50 -9.76
N SER A 69 1.33 -4.49 -10.65
CA SER A 69 2.50 -4.98 -11.36
C SER A 69 3.10 -3.91 -12.28
N GLU A 70 2.26 -3.16 -12.97
CA GLU A 70 2.67 -2.08 -13.85
C GLU A 70 3.35 -0.94 -13.09
N VAL A 71 2.89 -0.64 -11.86
CA VAL A 71 3.58 0.30 -10.96
C VAL A 71 5.02 -0.14 -10.69
N TYR A 72 5.25 -1.41 -10.35
CA TYR A 72 6.62 -1.92 -10.18
C TYR A 72 7.46 -1.78 -11.45
N ARG A 73 6.87 -2.08 -12.61
CA ARG A 73 7.56 -1.98 -13.91
C ARG A 73 8.00 -0.54 -14.20
N LEU A 74 7.13 0.43 -13.94
CA LEU A 74 7.39 1.85 -14.18
C LEU A 74 8.34 2.48 -13.15
N LEU A 75 8.30 2.01 -11.90
CA LEU A 75 9.15 2.55 -10.83
C LEU A 75 10.57 1.99 -10.81
N HIS A 76 10.78 0.75 -11.26
CA HIS A 76 12.11 0.10 -11.25
C HIS A 76 13.24 0.93 -11.90
N PRO A 77 13.07 1.64 -13.04
CA PRO A 77 14.12 2.48 -13.61
C PRO A 77 14.28 3.86 -12.92
N THR A 78 13.52 4.16 -11.86
CA THR A 78 13.54 5.46 -11.17
C THR A 78 14.40 5.44 -9.90
N ALA A 79 14.42 6.53 -9.15
CA ALA A 79 15.09 6.61 -7.84
C ALA A 79 14.29 5.96 -6.70
N VAL A 80 13.03 5.58 -6.93
CA VAL A 80 12.18 4.90 -5.92
C VAL A 80 12.64 3.45 -5.80
N PRO A 81 13.11 3.00 -4.62
CA PRO A 81 13.59 1.65 -4.45
C PRO A 81 12.41 0.69 -4.48
N VAL A 82 12.29 -0.14 -5.52
CA VAL A 82 11.27 -1.18 -5.63
C VAL A 82 11.90 -2.47 -6.15
N PRO A 83 11.39 -3.66 -5.74
CA PRO A 83 11.79 -4.91 -6.35
C PRO A 83 11.44 -4.93 -7.83
N ARG A 84 12.37 -5.41 -8.65
CA ARG A 84 12.13 -5.70 -10.07
C ARG A 84 10.99 -6.69 -10.24
N LEU A 85 10.03 -6.30 -11.09
CA LEU A 85 9.04 -7.23 -11.63
C LEU A 85 9.73 -8.22 -12.58
N ILE A 86 9.60 -9.51 -12.30
CA ILE A 86 10.08 -10.59 -13.18
C ILE A 86 9.03 -10.87 -14.26
N VAL A 87 7.79 -11.07 -13.83
CA VAL A 87 6.65 -11.33 -14.72
C VAL A 87 5.35 -10.98 -14.03
N HIS A 88 4.39 -10.53 -14.82
CA HIS A 88 2.97 -10.53 -14.50
C HIS A 88 2.28 -11.54 -15.45
N GLU A 89 1.62 -12.55 -14.91
CA GLU A 89 0.94 -13.59 -15.67
C GLU A 89 -0.57 -13.47 -15.47
N GLY A 90 -1.24 -12.98 -16.53
CA GLY A 90 -2.66 -12.66 -16.48
C GLY A 90 -3.57 -13.88 -16.39
N ARG A 91 -3.26 -14.98 -17.11
CA ARG A 91 -4.13 -16.18 -17.16
C ARG A 91 -3.38 -17.44 -17.64
N ALA A 92 -2.62 -18.05 -16.76
CA ALA A 92 -2.17 -19.43 -16.95
C ALA A 92 -3.25 -20.41 -16.45
N GLU A 93 -4.25 -20.77 -17.27
CA GLU A 93 -5.35 -21.70 -16.88
C GLU A 93 -4.83 -23.02 -16.27
N TRP A 94 -3.63 -23.44 -16.68
CA TRP A 94 -2.95 -24.65 -16.23
C TRP A 94 -2.20 -24.49 -14.89
N LEU A 95 -2.19 -23.31 -14.27
CA LEU A 95 -1.36 -22.95 -13.12
C LEU A 95 -2.17 -22.14 -12.09
N LEU A 96 -1.97 -22.42 -10.80
CA LEU A 96 -2.57 -21.67 -9.68
C LEU A 96 -4.10 -21.48 -9.80
N GLU A 97 -4.80 -22.50 -10.32
CA GLU A 97 -6.26 -22.49 -10.54
C GLU A 97 -6.72 -21.39 -11.52
N GLY A 98 -5.84 -20.99 -12.46
CA GLY A 98 -6.13 -19.96 -13.45
C GLY A 98 -6.13 -18.54 -12.90
N ARG A 99 -5.68 -18.34 -11.66
CA ARG A 99 -5.56 -17.01 -11.05
C ARG A 99 -4.36 -16.25 -11.59
N GLU A 100 -4.55 -14.95 -11.76
CA GLU A 100 -3.49 -13.99 -12.06
C GLU A 100 -2.46 -13.96 -10.93
N PHE A 101 -1.18 -13.83 -11.30
CA PHE A 101 -0.11 -13.67 -10.34
C PHE A 101 1.05 -12.87 -10.91
N SER A 102 1.82 -12.24 -10.02
CA SER A 102 3.10 -11.63 -10.34
C SER A 102 4.25 -12.31 -9.60
N VAL A 103 5.42 -12.30 -10.22
CA VAL A 103 6.68 -12.72 -9.61
C VAL A 103 7.61 -11.52 -9.59
N ARG A 104 8.17 -11.23 -8.41
CA ARG A 104 9.13 -10.15 -8.18
C ARG A 104 10.41 -10.71 -7.58
N GLU A 105 11.50 -9.99 -7.75
CA GLU A 105 12.74 -10.34 -7.07
C GLU A 105 12.58 -10.23 -5.55
N TRP A 106 13.41 -10.98 -4.83
CA TRP A 106 13.53 -10.86 -3.39
C TRP A 106 14.53 -9.74 -3.04
N ILE A 107 14.14 -8.85 -2.13
CA ILE A 107 15.04 -7.87 -1.53
C ILE A 107 15.36 -8.32 -0.10
N ASP A 108 16.64 -8.51 0.20
CA ASP A 108 17.06 -8.82 1.57
C ASP A 108 16.88 -7.60 2.49
N GLY A 109 16.36 -7.83 3.68
CA GLY A 109 16.14 -6.78 4.67
C GLY A 109 15.06 -7.17 5.65
N GLU A 110 14.62 -6.19 6.43
CA GLU A 110 13.67 -6.38 7.51
C GLU A 110 12.48 -5.44 7.31
N ILE A 111 11.26 -5.90 7.58
CA ILE A 111 10.05 -5.05 7.46
C ILE A 111 9.84 -4.12 8.67
N GLU A 112 10.61 -4.36 9.74
CA GLU A 112 10.61 -3.55 10.95
C GLU A 112 12.07 -3.26 11.35
N PRO A 113 12.52 -1.99 11.32
CA PRO A 113 13.85 -1.60 11.75
C PRO A 113 14.15 -2.03 13.19
N ALA A 114 15.35 -2.57 13.43
CA ALA A 114 15.75 -3.07 14.74
C ALA A 114 15.57 -2.05 15.90
N CYS A 115 15.76 -0.75 15.63
CA CYS A 115 15.60 0.29 16.64
C CYS A 115 14.15 0.51 17.11
N LEU A 116 13.15 -0.02 16.40
CA LEU A 116 11.73 0.10 16.77
C LEU A 116 11.23 -1.08 17.63
N ARG A 117 12.00 -2.16 17.71
CA ARG A 117 11.61 -3.41 18.39
C ARG A 117 11.58 -3.31 19.92
N ASP A 118 12.07 -2.21 20.48
CA ASP A 118 12.03 -1.96 21.93
C ASP A 118 10.62 -1.60 22.43
N GLY A 119 9.66 -1.35 21.53
CA GLY A 119 8.28 -0.99 21.83
C GLY A 119 8.11 0.42 22.42
N SER A 120 9.17 1.21 22.49
CA SER A 120 9.15 2.58 23.01
C SER A 120 8.85 3.57 21.89
N ASP A 121 8.01 4.57 22.16
CA ASP A 121 7.81 5.69 21.22
C ASP A 121 8.78 6.85 21.51
N ALA A 122 9.72 6.71 22.46
CA ALA A 122 10.68 7.76 22.78
C ALA A 122 11.54 8.14 21.57
N ALA A 123 11.56 9.43 21.22
CA ALA A 123 12.34 9.95 20.12
C ALA A 123 13.85 9.83 20.40
N THR A 124 14.49 8.82 19.80
CA THR A 124 15.94 8.66 19.80
C THR A 124 16.52 9.08 18.45
N PRO A 125 17.82 9.42 18.35
CA PRO A 125 18.42 9.78 17.06
C PRO A 125 18.21 8.74 15.95
N LEU A 126 18.22 7.45 16.29
CA LEU A 126 17.95 6.36 15.33
C LEU A 126 16.50 6.36 14.86
N LYS A 127 15.55 6.55 15.79
CA LYS A 127 14.12 6.60 15.51
C LYS A 127 13.73 7.81 14.65
N ILE A 128 14.30 8.97 14.96
CA ILE A 128 14.17 10.18 14.14
C ILE A 128 14.72 9.94 12.73
N ALA A 129 15.85 9.25 12.59
CA ALA A 129 16.42 8.92 11.28
C ALA A 129 15.50 8.01 10.43
N ILE A 130 14.76 7.09 11.05
CA ILE A 130 13.74 6.27 10.36
C ILE A 130 12.61 7.16 9.82
N VAL A 131 12.10 8.11 10.61
CA VAL A 131 11.06 9.05 10.16
C VAL A 131 11.56 9.89 8.99
N LYS A 132 12.79 10.41 9.08
CA LYS A 132 13.42 11.19 8.00
C LYS A 132 13.58 10.40 6.70
N GLU A 133 14.11 9.18 6.78
CA GLU A 133 14.24 8.29 5.62
C GLU A 133 12.87 8.05 4.95
N GLN A 134 11.82 7.84 5.73
CA GLN A 134 10.48 7.65 5.17
C GLN A 134 9.98 8.91 4.44
N MET A 135 10.15 10.09 5.04
CA MET A 135 9.78 11.37 4.40
C MET A 135 10.58 11.63 3.11
N GLU A 136 11.88 11.29 3.10
CA GLU A 136 12.73 11.39 1.91
C GLU A 136 12.27 10.47 0.77
N LYS A 137 11.84 9.22 1.09
CA LYS A 137 11.31 8.30 0.07
C LYS A 137 9.96 8.73 -0.47
N ILE A 138 9.07 9.21 0.39
CA ILE A 138 7.79 9.77 -0.04
C ILE A 138 8.02 11.00 -0.95
N ALA A 139 8.92 11.90 -0.56
CA ALA A 139 9.31 13.04 -1.40
C ALA A 139 9.90 12.60 -2.76
N THR A 140 10.66 11.51 -2.78
CA THR A 140 11.20 10.92 -4.02
C THR A 140 10.10 10.46 -4.96
N ILE A 141 9.04 9.83 -4.44
CA ILE A 141 7.85 9.44 -5.22
C ILE A 141 7.14 10.69 -5.75
N HIS A 142 6.92 11.68 -4.88
CA HIS A 142 6.19 12.90 -5.23
C HIS A 142 6.92 13.80 -6.23
N ALA A 143 8.22 13.59 -6.44
CA ALA A 143 9.03 14.28 -7.45
C ALA A 143 8.96 13.66 -8.85
N LEU A 144 8.37 12.48 -9.00
CA LEU A 144 8.28 11.81 -10.29
C LEU A 144 7.32 12.54 -11.24
N ASP A 145 7.70 12.61 -12.51
CA ASP A 145 6.79 13.00 -13.59
C ASP A 145 5.94 11.79 -13.97
N TRP A 146 4.81 11.64 -13.29
CA TRP A 146 3.92 10.50 -13.48
C TRP A 146 3.31 10.44 -14.87
N GLU A 147 3.15 11.59 -15.55
CA GLU A 147 2.65 11.67 -16.92
C GLU A 147 3.68 11.10 -17.89
N ALA A 148 4.93 11.57 -17.79
CA ALA A 148 6.03 11.10 -18.63
C ALA A 148 6.33 9.60 -18.41
N LEU A 149 6.12 9.09 -17.20
CA LEU A 149 6.26 7.67 -16.88
C LEU A 149 5.06 6.82 -17.34
N GLY A 150 3.93 7.44 -17.70
CA GLY A 150 2.76 6.74 -18.24
C GLY A 150 1.76 6.21 -17.21
N PHE A 151 1.81 6.67 -15.95
CA PHE A 151 0.88 6.21 -14.91
C PHE A 151 -0.59 6.54 -15.22
N GLY A 152 -0.84 7.64 -15.94
CA GLY A 152 -2.20 8.03 -16.34
C GLY A 152 -2.86 7.09 -17.36
N ALA A 153 -2.15 6.09 -17.88
CA ALA A 153 -2.71 5.10 -18.80
C ALA A 153 -3.62 4.08 -18.09
N PHE A 154 -3.42 3.85 -16.79
CA PHE A 154 -4.15 2.84 -16.02
C PHE A 154 -4.60 3.33 -14.65
N LEU A 155 -3.92 4.31 -14.04
CA LEU A 155 -4.41 4.95 -12.81
C LEU A 155 -5.40 6.07 -13.14
N PRO A 156 -6.53 6.18 -12.42
CA PRO A 156 -7.44 7.32 -12.56
C PRO A 156 -6.72 8.64 -12.29
N VAL A 157 -6.80 9.56 -13.25
CA VAL A 157 -6.21 10.90 -13.16
C VAL A 157 -7.28 11.87 -12.68
N PRO A 158 -7.08 12.58 -11.55
CA PRO A 158 -7.99 13.65 -11.15
C PRO A 158 -8.10 14.73 -12.23
N SER A 159 -9.29 15.27 -12.42
CA SER A 159 -9.56 16.28 -13.46
C SER A 159 -8.68 17.53 -13.32
N ASP A 160 -8.41 17.94 -12.09
CA ASP A 160 -7.46 18.98 -11.72
C ASP A 160 -7.04 18.82 -10.24
N PRO A 161 -5.99 19.53 -9.77
CA PRO A 161 -5.55 19.45 -8.38
C PRO A 161 -6.66 19.73 -7.35
N ALA A 162 -7.58 20.67 -7.61
CA ALA A 162 -8.64 21.03 -6.67
C ALA A 162 -9.74 19.95 -6.53
N ASN A 163 -9.82 19.01 -7.48
CA ASN A 163 -10.76 17.90 -7.42
C ASN A 163 -10.17 16.61 -6.82
N CYS A 164 -8.87 16.55 -6.54
CA CYS A 164 -8.21 15.39 -5.91
C CYS A 164 -8.98 14.83 -4.71
N ALA A 165 -9.26 15.66 -3.71
CA ALA A 165 -9.95 15.23 -2.49
C ALA A 165 -11.40 14.78 -2.75
N LYS A 166 -12.14 15.48 -3.62
CA LYS A 166 -13.55 15.18 -3.90
C LYS A 166 -13.69 13.86 -4.66
N GLU A 167 -12.88 13.66 -5.69
CA GLU A 167 -12.91 12.44 -6.50
C GLU A 167 -12.51 11.21 -5.69
N GLU A 168 -11.57 11.35 -4.75
CA GLU A 168 -11.26 10.31 -3.76
C GLU A 168 -12.48 9.92 -2.93
N VAL A 169 -13.21 10.89 -2.37
CA VAL A 169 -14.39 10.61 -1.54
C VAL A 169 -15.49 9.96 -2.38
N TRP A 170 -15.77 10.47 -3.58
CA TRP A 170 -16.76 9.90 -4.48
C TRP A 170 -16.43 8.46 -4.87
N ARG A 171 -15.15 8.15 -5.15
CA ARG A 171 -14.72 6.79 -5.49
C ARG A 171 -15.01 5.79 -4.37
N HIS A 172 -14.81 6.19 -3.11
CA HIS A 172 -15.08 5.32 -1.97
C HIS A 172 -16.58 5.25 -1.62
N LEU A 173 -17.36 6.31 -1.87
CA LEU A 173 -18.82 6.25 -1.79
C LEU A 173 -19.41 5.30 -2.84
N ASP A 174 -18.91 5.35 -4.08
CA ASP A 174 -19.28 4.41 -5.15
C ASP A 174 -18.89 2.97 -4.80
N MET A 175 -17.72 2.76 -4.20
CA MET A 175 -17.31 1.47 -3.67
C MET A 175 -18.32 0.93 -2.64
N LEU A 176 -18.84 1.78 -1.75
CA LEU A 176 -19.91 1.39 -0.83
C LEU A 176 -21.20 1.03 -1.56
N ASP A 177 -21.60 1.80 -2.58
CA ASP A 177 -22.80 1.52 -3.38
C ASP A 177 -22.72 0.15 -4.06
N ARG A 178 -21.52 -0.25 -4.50
CA ARG A 178 -21.29 -1.55 -5.15
C ARG A 178 -21.17 -2.73 -4.18
N HIS A 179 -20.63 -2.50 -2.97
CA HIS A 179 -20.18 -3.60 -2.11
C HIS A 179 -20.85 -3.70 -0.74
N ALA A 180 -21.53 -2.67 -0.25
CA ALA A 180 -22.09 -2.66 1.09
C ALA A 180 -23.06 -3.82 1.32
N GLN A 181 -22.84 -4.57 2.40
CA GLN A 181 -23.67 -5.73 2.78
C GLN A 181 -24.87 -5.34 3.67
N GLU A 182 -24.91 -4.08 4.11
CA GLU A 182 -25.95 -3.51 4.98
C GLU A 182 -26.01 -1.98 4.77
N PRO A 183 -27.07 -1.29 5.22
CA PRO A 183 -27.12 0.17 5.22
C PRO A 183 -26.05 0.78 6.16
N LEU A 184 -25.26 1.72 5.64
CA LEU A 184 -24.18 2.40 6.38
C LEU A 184 -24.38 3.93 6.47
N PRO A 185 -25.48 4.41 7.11
CA PRO A 185 -25.81 5.84 7.12
C PRO A 185 -24.71 6.70 7.78
N ALA A 186 -24.05 6.19 8.83
CA ALA A 186 -22.94 6.88 9.48
C ALA A 186 -21.75 7.11 8.52
N LEU A 187 -21.38 6.09 7.75
CA LEU A 187 -20.26 6.19 6.82
C LEU A 187 -20.59 7.12 5.65
N ARG A 188 -21.84 7.11 5.17
CA ARG A 188 -22.31 8.08 4.18
C ARG A 188 -22.29 9.52 4.70
N GLU A 189 -22.66 9.75 5.96
CA GLU A 189 -22.60 11.08 6.55
C GLU A 189 -21.15 11.56 6.72
N ILE A 190 -20.21 10.67 7.08
CA ILE A 190 -18.78 10.99 7.07
C ILE A 190 -18.32 11.39 5.66
N GLY A 191 -18.69 10.62 4.63
CA GLY A 191 -18.38 10.95 3.24
C GLY A 191 -18.94 12.31 2.82
N ARG A 192 -20.18 12.63 3.22
CA ARG A 192 -20.79 13.95 2.98
C ARG A 192 -20.03 15.07 3.68
N TRP A 193 -19.65 14.87 4.94
CA TRP A 193 -18.84 15.83 5.69
C TRP A 193 -17.50 16.10 4.99
N LEU A 194 -16.82 15.05 4.51
CA LEU A 194 -15.54 15.18 3.78
C LEU A 194 -15.70 16.00 2.49
N LEU A 195 -16.82 15.84 1.77
CA LEU A 195 -17.14 16.61 0.56
C LEU A 195 -17.45 18.08 0.86
N ASP A 196 -18.14 18.35 1.97
CA ASP A 196 -18.53 19.69 2.40
C ASP A 196 -17.36 20.47 3.02
N ASN A 197 -16.28 19.80 3.42
CA ASN A 197 -15.11 20.38 4.07
C ASN A 197 -13.80 19.95 3.37
N PRO A 198 -13.59 20.22 2.07
CA PRO A 198 -12.40 19.78 1.36
C PRO A 198 -11.13 20.47 1.91
N PRO A 199 -9.95 19.83 1.84
CA PRO A 199 -8.69 20.47 2.19
C PRO A 199 -8.32 21.54 1.15
N PRO A 200 -7.32 22.39 1.44
CA PRO A 200 -6.70 23.23 0.42
C PRO A 200 -6.23 22.38 -0.77
N ALA A 201 -6.43 22.88 -1.98
CA ALA A 201 -5.99 22.18 -3.19
C ALA A 201 -4.45 22.02 -3.19
N PRO A 202 -3.93 20.84 -3.55
CA PRO A 202 -2.50 20.64 -3.71
C PRO A 202 -1.96 21.46 -4.88
N ALA A 203 -0.68 21.80 -4.82
CA ALA A 203 -0.01 22.51 -5.91
C ALA A 203 0.06 21.68 -7.21
N ARG A 204 0.10 20.35 -7.10
CA ARG A 204 0.19 19.41 -8.22
C ARG A 204 -0.40 18.04 -7.85
N ILE A 205 -0.90 17.33 -8.85
CA ILE A 205 -1.20 15.89 -8.78
C ILE A 205 0.12 15.12 -8.83
N VAL A 206 0.34 14.21 -7.88
CA VAL A 206 1.53 13.34 -7.80
C VAL A 206 1.14 11.87 -7.78
N LEU A 207 2.10 10.98 -8.07
CA LEU A 207 1.98 9.56 -7.73
C LEU A 207 2.05 9.40 -6.21
N ARG A 208 1.22 8.51 -5.67
CA ARG A 208 1.13 8.17 -4.25
C ARG A 208 1.20 6.67 -4.08
N LYS A 209 1.88 6.22 -3.03
CA LYS A 209 1.90 4.81 -2.62
C LYS A 209 0.68 4.45 -1.76
N GLU A 210 0.19 5.44 -1.01
CA GLU A 210 -0.87 5.38 0.01
C GLU A 210 -0.56 4.53 1.23
N ASN A 211 -0.11 3.28 1.06
CA ASN A 211 0.15 2.37 2.18
C ASN A 211 1.58 2.56 2.76
N ASN A 212 1.91 3.77 3.23
CA ASN A 212 3.23 4.10 3.78
C ASN A 212 3.33 3.67 5.26
N GLY A 213 4.40 2.97 5.64
CA GLY A 213 4.54 2.51 7.01
C GLY A 213 5.47 1.32 7.23
N ILE A 214 5.82 1.12 8.50
CA ILE A 214 6.52 -0.08 8.97
C ILE A 214 5.66 -1.31 8.66
N GLY A 215 6.29 -2.35 8.08
CA GLY A 215 5.59 -3.51 7.54
C GLY A 215 5.45 -3.50 6.02
N GLU A 216 5.37 -2.31 5.41
CA GLU A 216 5.14 -2.13 3.97
C GLU A 216 6.42 -1.76 3.19
N GLU A 217 7.49 -1.48 3.92
CA GLU A 217 8.81 -1.12 3.41
C GLU A 217 9.86 -2.10 3.93
N ILE A 218 10.85 -2.41 3.10
CA ILE A 218 11.99 -3.25 3.44
C ILE A 218 13.15 -2.35 3.83
N TRP A 219 13.67 -2.57 5.03
CA TRP A 219 14.72 -1.78 5.66
C TRP A 219 16.03 -2.55 5.70
N ARG A 220 17.14 -1.84 5.46
CA ARG A 220 18.50 -2.33 5.67
C ARG A 220 19.39 -1.17 6.08
N ASP A 221 20.13 -1.33 7.19
CA ASP A 221 21.08 -0.32 7.69
C ASP A 221 20.48 1.09 7.85
N GLY A 222 19.21 1.16 8.29
CA GLY A 222 18.48 2.43 8.50
C GLY A 222 17.97 3.09 7.22
N ARG A 223 18.04 2.40 6.07
CA ARG A 223 17.53 2.88 4.78
C ARG A 223 16.40 2.00 4.26
N ILE A 224 15.46 2.59 3.53
CA ILE A 224 14.44 1.86 2.78
C ILE A 224 15.09 1.38 1.47
N VAL A 225 15.21 0.06 1.34
CA VAL A 225 15.77 -0.62 0.17
C VAL A 225 14.70 -1.25 -0.73
N GLY A 226 13.43 -1.25 -0.30
CA GLY A 226 12.32 -1.68 -1.13
C GLY A 226 10.98 -1.19 -0.61
N MET A 227 10.29 -0.34 -1.36
CA MET A 227 8.90 0.06 -1.10
C MET A 227 7.99 -1.00 -1.72
N CYS A 228 7.23 -1.69 -0.87
CA CYS A 228 6.37 -2.80 -1.27
C CYS A 228 4.88 -2.43 -1.13
N ASP A 229 3.99 -3.30 -1.58
CA ASP A 229 2.54 -3.10 -1.42
C ASP A 229 2.02 -1.81 -2.10
N TRP A 230 2.04 -1.83 -3.42
CA TRP A 230 1.58 -0.73 -4.29
C TRP A 230 0.12 -0.92 -4.74
N GLU A 231 -0.65 -1.76 -4.04
CA GLU A 231 -2.04 -2.00 -4.42
C GLU A 231 -2.98 -0.81 -4.24
N GLY A 232 -2.56 0.17 -3.43
CA GLY A 232 -3.23 1.46 -3.26
C GLY A 232 -2.67 2.55 -4.18
N ALA A 233 -1.72 2.24 -5.08
CA ALA A 233 -1.09 3.28 -5.88
C ALA A 233 -2.13 4.14 -6.63
N SER A 234 -1.99 5.46 -6.52
CA SER A 234 -2.97 6.40 -7.07
C SER A 234 -2.34 7.73 -7.43
N LEU A 235 -3.07 8.53 -8.22
CA LEU A 235 -2.68 9.90 -8.58
C LEU A 235 -3.53 10.90 -7.79
N GLY A 236 -2.90 11.87 -7.13
CA GLY A 236 -3.62 12.97 -6.48
C GLY A 236 -2.77 13.80 -5.52
N ASP A 237 -3.39 14.29 -4.43
CA ASP A 237 -2.76 15.13 -3.42
C ASP A 237 -1.68 14.38 -2.60
N PRO A 238 -0.41 14.88 -2.55
CA PRO A 238 0.67 14.31 -1.75
C PRO A 238 0.37 14.20 -0.24
N ALA A 239 -0.54 15.01 0.28
CA ALA A 239 -0.86 15.05 1.71
C ALA A 239 -1.42 13.71 2.23
N LEU A 240 -1.99 12.86 1.36
CA LEU A 240 -2.42 11.52 1.76
C LEU A 240 -1.25 10.65 2.22
N ASP A 241 -0.18 10.55 1.43
CA ASP A 241 0.98 9.72 1.78
C ASP A 241 1.66 10.20 3.06
N VAL A 242 1.80 11.52 3.21
CA VAL A 242 2.37 12.13 4.41
C VAL A 242 1.48 11.88 5.63
N ALA A 243 0.16 12.02 5.50
CA ALA A 243 -0.78 11.74 6.59
C ALA A 243 -0.71 10.27 7.06
N VAL A 244 -0.61 9.33 6.13
CA VAL A 244 -0.47 7.90 6.45
C VAL A 244 0.88 7.61 7.10
N ALA A 245 1.97 8.18 6.59
CA ALA A 245 3.30 8.05 7.20
C ALA A 245 3.35 8.61 8.62
N LEU A 246 2.77 9.79 8.86
CA LEU A 246 2.70 10.38 10.21
C LEU A 246 1.87 9.52 11.18
N ASN A 247 0.81 8.87 10.71
CA ASN A 247 0.03 7.93 11.53
C ASN A 247 0.80 6.68 11.93
N THR A 248 1.83 6.29 11.18
CA THR A 248 2.60 5.06 11.42
C THR A 248 3.92 5.33 12.13
N THR A 249 4.72 6.27 11.65
CA THR A 249 6.06 6.56 12.17
C THR A 249 6.18 7.90 12.90
N GLY A 250 5.22 8.83 12.74
CA GLY A 250 5.29 10.18 13.33
C GLY A 250 5.51 10.19 14.85
N LYS A 251 4.97 9.19 15.56
CA LYS A 251 5.16 8.97 17.00
C LYS A 251 6.62 8.80 17.45
N TYR A 252 7.52 8.47 16.53
CA TYR A 252 8.96 8.27 16.81
C TYR A 252 9.78 9.56 16.73
N TRP A 253 9.14 10.71 16.44
CA TRP A 253 9.75 12.03 16.48
C TRP A 253 8.74 13.07 17.00
N ASN A 254 7.90 13.60 16.11
CA ASN A 254 6.63 14.30 16.33
C ASN A 254 6.12 14.74 14.94
N ASP A 255 4.83 15.05 14.83
CA ASP A 255 4.22 15.41 13.55
C ASP A 255 4.74 16.74 12.98
N GLU A 256 4.97 17.74 13.83
CA GLU A 256 5.38 19.10 13.41
C GLU A 256 6.75 19.06 12.73
N ASP A 257 7.75 18.48 13.40
CA ASP A 257 9.11 18.37 12.87
C ASP A 257 9.19 17.44 11.64
N ALA A 258 8.43 16.34 11.63
CA ALA A 258 8.42 15.41 10.51
C ALA A 258 7.77 16.04 9.26
N LEU A 259 6.68 16.78 9.43
CA LEU A 259 6.04 17.54 8.36
C LEU A 259 6.97 18.66 7.86
N ALA A 260 7.62 19.40 8.77
CA ALA A 260 8.58 20.42 8.40
C ALA A 260 9.74 19.83 7.58
N TYR A 261 10.26 18.67 7.99
CA TYR A 261 11.30 17.96 7.26
C TYR A 261 10.86 17.49 5.88
N TYR A 262 9.66 16.90 5.76
CA TYR A 262 9.09 16.56 4.46
C TYR A 262 8.99 17.79 3.55
N ASN A 263 8.48 18.92 4.07
CA ASN A 263 8.35 20.16 3.31
C ASN A 263 9.70 20.79 2.91
N GLU A 264 10.79 20.48 3.62
CA GLU A 264 12.15 20.88 3.25
C GLU A 264 12.69 20.08 2.06
N VAL A 265 12.41 18.78 2.01
CA VAL A 265 12.98 17.86 1.01
C VAL A 265 12.06 17.60 -0.19
N ALA A 266 10.77 17.85 -0.05
CA ALA A 266 9.78 17.62 -1.09
C ALA A 266 9.69 18.77 -2.09
N PRO A 267 9.43 18.47 -3.38
CA PRO A 267 9.21 19.52 -4.39
C PRO A 267 7.89 20.27 -4.19
N HIS A 268 6.94 19.65 -3.48
CA HIS A 268 5.57 20.14 -3.31
C HIS A 268 5.20 20.02 -1.82
N PRO A 269 5.26 21.14 -1.07
CA PRO A 269 4.95 21.13 0.35
C PRO A 269 3.46 20.92 0.61
N VAL A 270 3.13 20.37 1.77
CA VAL A 270 1.77 20.12 2.24
C VAL A 270 1.50 20.86 3.54
N THR A 271 0.23 21.11 3.83
CA THR A 271 -0.19 21.88 5.01
C THR A 271 -0.73 20.95 6.10
N GLU A 272 -0.63 21.39 7.37
CA GLU A 272 -1.24 20.68 8.50
C GLU A 272 -2.76 20.50 8.34
N GLU A 273 -3.43 21.49 7.72
CA GLU A 273 -4.87 21.41 7.38
C GLU A 273 -5.15 20.25 6.43
N SER A 274 -4.37 20.11 5.35
CA SER A 274 -4.45 18.98 4.43
C SER A 274 -4.19 17.65 5.14
N ILE A 275 -3.14 17.57 5.98
CA ILE A 275 -2.83 16.36 6.75
C ILE A 275 -4.00 15.95 7.65
N THR A 276 -4.57 16.90 8.37
CA THR A 276 -5.71 16.65 9.27
C THR A 276 -6.91 16.11 8.51
N TRP A 277 -7.22 16.68 7.34
CA TRP A 277 -8.27 16.18 6.47
C TRP A 277 -7.97 14.77 5.97
N TYR A 278 -6.76 14.52 5.46
CA TYR A 278 -6.38 13.22 4.90
C TYR A 278 -6.30 12.10 5.94
N ARG A 279 -6.03 12.41 7.21
CA ARG A 279 -6.17 11.45 8.31
C ARG A 279 -7.61 10.98 8.49
N ARG A 280 -8.58 11.91 8.43
CA ARG A 280 -10.02 11.58 8.50
C ARG A 280 -10.45 10.79 7.26
N PHE A 281 -10.01 11.23 6.09
CA PHE A 281 -10.27 10.52 4.84
C PHE A 281 -9.68 9.10 4.84
N TRP A 282 -8.44 8.92 5.29
CA TRP A 282 -7.79 7.60 5.34
C TRP A 282 -8.60 6.61 6.18
N ALA A 283 -9.10 7.05 7.32
CA ALA A 283 -9.91 6.20 8.17
C ALA A 283 -11.32 5.94 7.58
N PHE A 284 -11.92 6.92 6.88
CA PHE A 284 -13.13 6.71 6.08
C PHE A 284 -12.90 5.67 4.98
N LYS A 285 -11.82 5.82 4.21
CA LYS A 285 -11.38 4.89 3.17
C LYS A 285 -11.18 3.47 3.71
N ALA A 286 -10.46 3.34 4.82
CA ALA A 286 -10.24 2.06 5.49
C ALA A 286 -11.57 1.41 5.89
N ALA A 287 -12.49 2.16 6.49
CA ALA A 287 -13.83 1.64 6.83
C ALA A 287 -14.60 1.16 5.59
N CYS A 288 -14.53 1.89 4.47
CA CYS A 288 -15.16 1.47 3.23
C CYS A 288 -14.55 0.16 2.68
N ALA A 289 -13.22 0.06 2.66
CA ALA A 289 -12.51 -1.12 2.13
C ALA A 289 -12.73 -2.36 2.99
N LEU A 290 -12.66 -2.21 4.33
CA LEU A 290 -12.90 -3.30 5.27
C LEU A 290 -14.31 -3.86 5.16
N HIS A 291 -15.31 -2.99 5.03
CA HIS A 291 -16.70 -3.42 4.82
C HIS A 291 -16.89 -4.13 3.48
N SER A 292 -16.26 -3.60 2.43
CA SER A 292 -16.28 -4.21 1.10
C SER A 292 -15.62 -5.59 1.11
N GLY A 293 -14.55 -5.76 1.90
CA GLY A 293 -13.88 -7.05 2.12
C GLY A 293 -14.74 -8.11 2.77
N LEU A 294 -15.61 -7.72 3.72
CA LEU A 294 -16.51 -8.66 4.42
C LEU A 294 -17.47 -9.37 3.45
N ARG A 295 -17.80 -8.76 2.31
CA ARG A 295 -18.58 -9.39 1.23
C ARG A 295 -17.96 -10.71 0.76
N ASN A 296 -16.64 -10.79 0.63
CA ASN A 296 -15.96 -11.99 0.14
C ASN A 296 -16.15 -13.15 1.13
N TYR A 297 -16.16 -12.84 2.43
CA TYR A 297 -16.50 -13.78 3.48
C TYR A 297 -17.98 -14.17 3.49
N ASN A 298 -18.89 -13.19 3.49
CA ASN A 298 -20.33 -13.42 3.55
C ASN A 298 -20.86 -14.20 2.33
N SER A 299 -20.30 -13.97 1.15
CA SER A 299 -20.64 -14.72 -0.07
C SER A 299 -20.04 -16.13 -0.11
N GLY A 300 -19.17 -16.48 0.84
CA GLY A 300 -18.48 -17.77 0.90
C GLY A 300 -17.35 -17.94 -0.12
N ARG A 301 -17.00 -16.89 -0.89
CA ARG A 301 -15.92 -16.90 -1.88
C ARG A 301 -14.53 -16.92 -1.22
N ASP A 302 -14.40 -16.37 -0.03
CA ASP A 302 -13.19 -16.44 0.78
C ASP A 302 -13.52 -16.67 2.25
N ARG A 303 -13.23 -17.87 2.78
CA ARG A 303 -13.56 -18.26 4.16
C ARG A 303 -12.41 -18.08 5.15
N ARG A 304 -11.37 -17.33 4.78
CA ARG A 304 -10.25 -17.03 5.68
C ARG A 304 -10.74 -16.33 6.94
N VAL A 305 -10.38 -16.87 8.10
CA VAL A 305 -10.80 -16.35 9.42
C VAL A 305 -10.34 -14.90 9.65
N GLN A 306 -9.29 -14.46 8.98
CA GLN A 306 -8.80 -13.08 9.03
C GLN A 306 -9.81 -12.09 8.45
N LEU A 307 -10.66 -12.51 7.49
CA LEU A 307 -11.71 -11.64 6.96
C LEU A 307 -12.85 -11.44 7.97
N LEU A 308 -13.08 -12.38 8.90
CA LEU A 308 -14.02 -12.16 10.01
C LEU A 308 -13.54 -11.04 10.93
N THR A 309 -12.22 -10.95 11.18
CA THR A 309 -11.71 -9.90 12.07
C THR A 309 -11.84 -8.52 11.44
N LEU A 310 -11.91 -8.40 10.11
CA LEU A 310 -12.22 -7.13 9.45
C LEU A 310 -13.62 -6.62 9.79
N GLY A 311 -14.61 -7.52 9.85
CA GLY A 311 -15.97 -7.18 10.30
C GLY A 311 -16.02 -6.70 11.75
N CYS A 312 -15.05 -7.10 12.59
CA CYS A 312 -14.92 -6.64 13.98
C CYS A 312 -14.15 -5.32 14.12
N LEU A 313 -13.24 -5.00 13.19
CA LEU A 313 -12.45 -3.77 13.21
C LEU A 313 -13.26 -2.57 12.69
N TYR A 314 -14.19 -2.80 11.76
CA TYR A 314 -15.04 -1.77 11.17
C TYR A 314 -15.78 -0.90 12.21
N PRO A 315 -16.52 -1.45 13.21
CA PRO A 315 -17.26 -0.64 14.17
C PRO A 315 -16.36 0.26 15.02
N VAL A 316 -15.15 -0.21 15.34
CA VAL A 316 -14.16 0.56 16.11
C VAL A 316 -13.66 1.75 15.28
N ILE A 317 -13.30 1.51 14.02
CA ILE A 317 -12.82 2.56 13.10
C ILE A 317 -13.92 3.60 12.85
N VAL A 318 -15.16 3.17 12.60
CA VAL A 318 -16.29 4.10 12.42
C VAL A 318 -16.55 4.90 13.68
N GLN A 319 -16.49 4.28 14.87
CA GLN A 319 -16.66 5.00 16.12
C GLN A 319 -15.57 6.08 16.32
N THR A 320 -14.30 5.74 16.08
CA THR A 320 -13.19 6.71 16.14
C THR A 320 -13.36 7.84 15.13
N ASN A 321 -13.81 7.53 13.91
CA ASN A 321 -14.05 8.53 12.87
C ASN A 321 -15.20 9.46 13.17
N LEU A 322 -16.34 8.90 13.63
CA LEU A 322 -17.48 9.71 14.06
C LEU A 322 -17.10 10.61 15.23
N ALA A 323 -16.32 10.09 16.19
CA ALA A 323 -15.82 10.89 17.29
C ALA A 323 -14.95 12.06 16.78
N SER A 324 -13.99 11.79 15.90
CA SER A 324 -13.14 12.83 15.29
C SER A 324 -13.92 13.84 14.44
N ALA A 325 -14.87 13.39 13.62
CA ALA A 325 -15.68 14.25 12.75
C ALA A 325 -16.65 15.15 13.55
N ALA A 326 -17.12 14.68 14.70
CA ALA A 326 -17.99 15.43 15.60
C ALA A 326 -17.22 16.23 16.67
N GLY A 327 -15.87 16.29 16.59
CA GLY A 327 -15.03 17.00 17.57
C GLY A 327 -14.98 16.33 18.96
N PHE A 328 -15.49 15.11 19.10
CA PHE A 328 -15.36 14.32 20.33
C PHE A 328 -13.96 13.72 20.41
N GLY A 329 -13.10 14.31 21.24
CA GLY A 329 -11.75 13.80 21.50
C GLY A 329 -10.63 14.80 21.26
N GLU A 330 -10.93 16.02 20.78
CA GLU A 330 -10.00 17.13 20.96
C GLU A 330 -9.86 17.37 22.48
N ARG A 331 -8.69 17.01 23.02
CA ARG A 331 -8.35 17.41 24.39
C ARG A 331 -8.27 18.94 24.40
N SER A 332 -9.16 19.57 25.16
CA SER A 332 -9.06 20.98 25.58
C SER A 332 -7.73 21.28 26.24
#